data_AF-A0A1S7TVS4-F1
#
_entry.id   AF-A0A1S7TVS4-F1
#
_cell.length_a   1.000
_cell.length_b   1.000
_cell.length_c   1.000
_cell.angle_alpha   90.00
_cell.angle_beta   90.00
_cell.angle_gamma   90.00
#
_symmetry.space_group_name_H-M   'P 1'
#
loop_
_entity.id
_entity.type
_entity.pdbx_description
1 polymer ?
#
loop_
_entity_poly.entity_id
_entity_poly.type
_entity_poly.pdbx_seq_one_letter_code
_entity_poly.pdbx_strand_id
1 'polypeptide(L)' 'MRPERREPEADPVDHIIAWHDGDSRAAIETLMEDIQHLRMQLALATAAMGKGFTRGWKPDAERK' A
#
# COMPACT_ATOMS: atom_id res chain seq x y z
N MET A 1 24.14 -20.05 19.76
CA MET A 1 23.04 -19.81 18.80
C MET A 1 21.78 -19.50 19.61
N ARG A 2 21.35 -18.25 19.63
CA ARG A 2 20.06 -17.84 20.24
C ARG A 2 18.97 -18.16 19.20
N PRO A 3 17.89 -18.87 19.54
CA PRO A 3 16.82 -19.08 18.57
C PRO A 3 16.20 -17.72 18.25
N GLU A 4 16.22 -17.33 16.98
CA GLU A 4 15.41 -16.23 16.48
C GLU A 4 13.95 -16.66 16.65
N ARG A 5 13.30 -16.10 17.67
CA ARG A 5 11.87 -16.26 17.87
C ARG A 5 11.21 -15.58 16.66
N ARG A 6 10.85 -16.34 15.63
CA ARG A 6 9.92 -15.88 14.60
C ARG A 6 8.59 -15.69 15.30
N GLU A 7 8.33 -14.48 15.76
CA GLU A 7 6.98 -14.08 16.10
C GLU A 7 6.12 -14.32 14.86
N PRO A 8 4.94 -14.94 14.99
CA PRO A 8 4.03 -15.03 13.86
C PRO A 8 3.78 -13.60 13.41
N GLU A 9 4.17 -13.29 12.17
CA GLU A 9 3.87 -12.01 11.54
C GLU A 9 2.36 -11.86 11.62
N ALA A 10 1.90 -10.92 12.45
CA ALA A 10 0.47 -10.72 12.68
C ALA A 10 -0.21 -10.49 11.33
N ASP A 11 -1.35 -11.14 11.10
CA ASP A 11 -2.11 -10.97 9.86
C ASP A 11 -2.32 -9.46 9.63
N PRO A 12 -1.85 -8.88 8.51
CA PRO A 12 -2.02 -7.46 8.22
C PRO A 12 -3.49 -6.99 8.31
N VAL A 13 -4.44 -7.88 8.02
CA VAL A 13 -5.87 -7.58 8.12
C VAL A 13 -6.29 -7.45 9.60
N ASP A 14 -5.90 -8.39 10.44
CA ASP A 14 -6.19 -8.34 11.88
C ASP A 14 -5.51 -7.12 12.52
N HIS A 15 -4.30 -6.80 12.08
CA HIS A 15 -3.56 -5.63 12.56
C HIS A 15 -4.30 -4.32 12.26
N ILE A 16 -4.77 -4.13 11.02
CA ILE A 16 -5.45 -2.89 10.67
C ILE A 16 -6.82 -2.78 11.32
N ILE A 17 -7.56 -3.89 11.45
CA ILE A 17 -8.83 -3.88 12.18
C ILE A 17 -8.59 -3.54 13.66
N ALA A 18 -7.55 -4.09 14.28
CA ALA A 18 -7.20 -3.78 15.67
C ALA A 18 -6.77 -2.31 15.84
N TRP A 19 -6.10 -1.72 14.85
CA TRP A 19 -5.75 -0.30 14.86
C TRP A 19 -6.98 0.63 14.86
N HIS A 20 -8.10 0.17 14.33
CA HIS A 20 -9.39 0.85 14.34
C HIS A 20 -10.34 0.35 15.44
N ASP A 21 -9.81 -0.16 16.56
CA ASP A 21 -10.60 -0.65 17.71
C ASP A 21 -11.64 -1.72 17.34
N GLY A 22 -11.37 -2.50 16.29
CA GLY A 22 -12.31 -3.51 15.77
C GLY A 22 -13.31 -2.97 14.74
N ASP A 23 -13.34 -1.65 14.47
CA ASP A 23 -14.19 -1.06 13.46
C ASP A 23 -13.65 -1.34 12.05
N SER A 24 -14.15 -2.43 11.46
CA SER A 24 -13.78 -2.84 10.11
C SER A 24 -14.21 -1.84 9.04
N ARG A 25 -15.26 -1.04 9.28
CA ARG A 25 -15.70 -0.02 8.32
C ARG A 25 -14.72 1.14 8.30
N ALA A 26 -14.32 1.63 9.48
CA ALA A 26 -13.30 2.68 9.59
C ALA A 26 -11.98 2.24 8.96
N ALA A 27 -11.56 0.98 9.19
CA ALA A 27 -10.36 0.42 8.56
C ALA A 27 -10.43 0.40 7.03
N ILE A 28 -11.58 -0.01 6.47
CA ILE A 28 -11.79 -0.01 5.02
C ILE A 28 -11.80 1.43 4.46
N GLU A 29 -12.43 2.37 5.15
CA GLU A 29 -12.45 3.78 4.74
C GLU A 29 -11.03 4.36 4.67
N THR A 30 -10.20 4.12 5.69
CA THR A 30 -8.79 4.54 5.68
C THR A 30 -8.00 3.88 4.55
N LEU A 31 -8.18 2.58 4.31
CA LEU A 31 -7.52 1.90 3.18
C LEU A 31 -7.94 2.47 1.82
N MET A 32 -9.20 2.85 1.66
CA MET A 32 -9.69 3.48 0.44
C MET A 32 -9.06 4.86 0.21
N GLU A 33 -8.88 5.65 1.27
CA GLU A 33 -8.17 6.93 1.23
C GLU A 33 -6.69 6.75 0.87
N ASP A 34 -6.02 5.78 1.50
CA ASP A 34 -4.62 5.46 1.21
C ASP A 34 -4.42 5.03 -0.24
N ILE A 35 -5.31 4.18 -0.78
CA ILE A 35 -5.27 3.78 -2.18
C ILE A 35 -5.43 4.99 -3.11
N GLN A 36 -6.38 5.88 -2.81
CA GLN A 36 -6.57 7.11 -3.59
C GLN A 36 -5.32 8.00 -3.55
N HIS A 37 -4.72 8.17 -2.38
CA HIS A 37 -3.48 8.92 -2.20
C HIS A 37 -2.33 8.32 -3.02
N LEU A 38 -2.12 7.01 -2.91
CA LEU A 38 -1.05 6.31 -3.62
C LEU A 38 -1.24 6.37 -5.15
N ARG A 39 -2.47 6.26 -5.63
CA ARG A 39 -2.77 6.43 -7.07
C ARG A 39 -2.46 7.84 -7.54
N MET A 40 -2.76 8.85 -6.74
CA MET A 40 -2.40 10.25 -7.04
C MET A 40 -0.88 10.43 -7.10
N GLN A 41 -0.15 9.92 -6.10
CA GLN A 41 1.31 9.98 -6.08
C GLN A 41 1.92 9.27 -7.29
N LEU A 42 1.39 8.10 -7.66
CA LEU A 42 1.83 7.36 -8.84
C LEU A 42 1.58 8.14 -10.13
N ALA A 43 0.42 8.79 -10.26
CA ALA A 43 0.11 9.63 -11.41
C ALA A 43 1.06 10.83 -11.51
N LEU A 44 1.33 11.51 -10.39
CA LEU A 44 2.28 12.63 -10.31
C LEU A 44 3.70 12.20 -10.66
N ALA A 45 4.18 11.10 -10.07
CA ALA A 45 5.49 10.54 -10.37
C ALA A 45 5.58 10.17 -11.86
N THR A 46 4.55 9.53 -12.41
CA THR A 46 4.50 9.17 -13.84
C THR A 46 4.52 10.40 -14.75
N ALA A 47 3.81 11.47 -14.38
CA ALA A 47 3.81 12.72 -15.13
C ALA A 47 5.15 13.46 -15.05
N ALA A 48 5.82 13.42 -13.89
CA ALA A 48 7.15 14.00 -13.68
C ALA A 48 8.25 13.20 -14.38
N MET A 49 8.08 11.88 -14.50
CA MET A 49 8.96 11.01 -15.28
C MET A 49 8.76 11.26 -16.79
N GLY A 50 9.57 12.13 -17.38
CA GLY A 50 9.59 12.32 -18.84
C GLY A 50 10.02 11.06 -19.61
N LYS A 51 9.80 11.03 -20.95
CA LYS A 51 10.16 9.90 -21.84
C LYS A 51 11.62 9.39 -21.71
N GLY A 52 12.53 10.23 -21.23
CA GLY A 52 13.96 9.92 -21.13
C GLY A 52 14.32 8.92 -20.02
N PHE A 53 13.89 9.16 -18.78
CA PHE A 53 14.30 8.36 -17.62
C PHE A 53 13.68 6.96 -17.58
N THR A 54 12.43 6.82 -18.03
CA THR A 54 11.71 5.52 -18.03
C THR A 54 11.74 4.81 -19.39
N ARG A 55 12.37 5.42 -20.41
CA ARG A 55 12.37 4.92 -21.81
C ARG A 55 10.95 4.58 -22.31
N GLY A 56 9.94 5.31 -21.86
CA GLY A 56 8.54 5.11 -22.23
C GLY A 56 7.78 4.03 -21.43
N TRP A 57 8.42 3.40 -20.43
CA TRP A 57 7.70 2.56 -19.47
C TRP A 57 6.74 3.40 -18.62
N LYS A 58 5.55 2.87 -18.38
CA LYS A 58 4.52 3.44 -17.50
C LYS A 58 4.12 2.40 -16.46
N PRO A 59 4.01 2.78 -15.18
CA PRO A 59 3.49 1.88 -14.16
C PRO A 59 2.03 1.52 -14.45
N ASP A 60 1.70 0.25 -14.27
CA ASP A 60 0.33 -0.26 -14.30
C ASP A 60 -0.16 -0.38 -12.85
N ALA A 61 -1.28 0.26 -12.55
CA ALA A 61 -1.87 0.26 -11.22
C ALA A 61 -2.83 -0.92 -11.01
N GLU A 62 -3.20 -1.63 -12.07
CA GLU A 62 -4.13 -2.75 -11.98
C GLU A 62 -3.36 -4.04 -11.66
N ARG A 63 -3.86 -4.81 -10.68
CA ARG A 63 -3.40 -6.16 -10.41
C ARG A 63 -4.16 -7.11 -11.35
N LYS A 64 -3.43 -7.94 -12.11
CA LYS A 64 -4.00 -9.02 -12.93
C LYS A 64 -4.44 -10.21 -12.09
#